data_AF-A0A645G6T4-F1
#
_entry.id   AF-A0A645G6T4-F1
#
_cell.length_a   1.000
_cell.length_b   1.000
_cell.length_c   1.000
_cell.angle_alpha   90.00
_cell.angle_beta   90.00
_cell.angle_gamma   90.00
#
_symmetry.space_group_name_H-M   'P 1'
#
loop_
_entity.id
_entity.type
_entity.pdbx_description
1 polymer ?
#
loop_
_entity_poly.entity_id
_entity_poly.type
_entity_poly.pdbx_seq_one_letter_code
_entity_poly.pdbx_strand_id
1 'polypeptide(L)'
;MRPERVLLRNFIDARWTFGEFVWPILLVSFAVFIAGAFWPQLSVWATYGMWGLIVAILLEATYLWSRFRKVLDQRLPDAYRKGLMMYMISRTITPRRFRRPPTAIDRGAEY
;
A
#
# COMPACT_ATOMS: atom_id res chain seq x y z
N MET A 1 -9.04 10.20 -19.71
CA MET A 1 -8.96 9.59 -18.36
C MET A 1 -9.57 10.57 -17.37
N ARG A 2 -10.34 10.11 -16.38
CA ARG A 2 -10.89 10.99 -15.33
C ARG A 2 -9.74 11.66 -14.53
N PRO A 3 -9.71 12.99 -14.37
CA PRO A 3 -8.56 13.68 -13.78
C PRO A 3 -8.29 13.25 -12.33
N GLU A 4 -9.31 12.84 -11.57
CA GLU A 4 -9.19 12.32 -10.21
C GLU A 4 -8.37 11.02 -10.15
N ARG A 5 -8.51 10.16 -11.15
CA ARG A 5 -7.77 8.88 -11.22
C ARG A 5 -6.30 9.10 -11.56
N VAL A 6 -6.00 10.12 -12.37
CA VAL A 6 -4.63 10.51 -12.71
C VAL A 6 -3.93 11.11 -11.49
N LEU A 7 -4.61 12.02 -10.77
CA LEU A 7 -4.09 12.58 -9.53
C LEU A 7 -3.85 11.49 -8.48
N LEU A 8 -4.79 10.56 -8.31
CA LEU A 8 -4.65 9.44 -7.38
C LEU A 8 -3.46 8.54 -7.75
N ARG A 9 -3.30 8.22 -9.02
CA ARG A 9 -2.16 7.46 -9.52
C ARG A 9 -0.85 8.15 -9.13
N ASN A 10 -0.74 9.43 -9.46
CA ASN A 10 0.49 10.18 -9.26
C ASN A 10 0.79 10.35 -7.76
N PHE A 11 -0.23 10.57 -6.94
CA PHE A 11 -0.12 10.64 -5.48
C PHE A 11 0.43 9.34 -4.85
N ILE A 12 -0.03 8.18 -5.32
CA ILE A 12 0.44 6.87 -4.83
C ILE A 12 1.85 6.59 -5.37
N ASP A 13 2.08 6.84 -6.66
CA ASP A 13 3.35 6.50 -7.32
C ASP A 13 4.52 7.35 -6.81
N ALA A 14 4.27 8.58 -6.33
CA ALA A 14 5.28 9.44 -5.71
C ALA A 14 5.70 8.99 -4.29
N ARG A 15 4.97 8.05 -3.66
CA ARG A 15 5.23 7.60 -2.30
C ARG A 15 5.76 6.17 -2.27
N TRP A 16 6.49 5.87 -1.20
CA TRP A 16 6.76 4.48 -0.85
C TRP A 16 5.48 3.85 -0.33
N THR A 17 5.16 2.66 -0.86
CA THR A 17 3.99 1.90 -0.45
C THR A 17 4.46 0.65 0.30
N PHE A 18 3.92 0.37 1.49
CA PHE A 18 4.27 -0.85 2.23
C PHE A 18 3.82 -2.13 1.50
N GLY A 19 2.91 -2.00 0.52
CA GLY A 19 2.51 -3.08 -0.38
C GLY A 19 3.65 -3.80 -1.13
N GLU A 20 4.79 -3.13 -1.37
CA GLU A 20 5.98 -3.81 -1.93
C GLU A 20 6.68 -4.72 -0.93
N PHE A 21 6.53 -4.48 0.37
CA PHE A 21 7.14 -5.28 1.41
C PHE A 21 6.35 -6.54 1.75
N VAL A 22 5.13 -6.70 1.21
CA VAL A 22 4.30 -7.90 1.40
C VAL A 22 5.05 -9.17 1.00
N TRP A 23 5.80 -9.16 -0.11
CA TRP A 23 6.59 -10.31 -0.57
C TRP A 23 7.78 -10.64 0.35
N PRO A 24 8.67 -9.70 0.71
CA PRO A 24 9.70 -9.92 1.73
C PRO A 24 9.14 -10.45 3.05
N ILE A 25 8.04 -9.86 3.50
CA ILE A 25 7.38 -10.27 4.75
C ILE A 25 6.90 -11.71 4.64
N LEU A 26 6.19 -12.06 3.55
CA LEU A 26 5.69 -13.42 3.36
C LEU A 26 6.82 -14.45 3.40
N LEU A 27 7.97 -14.14 2.77
CA LEU A 27 9.14 -15.00 2.81
C LEU A 27 9.71 -15.15 4.23
N VAL A 28 9.81 -14.05 4.98
CA VAL A 28 10.28 -14.08 6.38
C VAL A 28 9.31 -14.88 7.25
N SER A 29 8.01 -14.61 7.15
CA SER A 29 6.97 -15.34 7.88
C SER A 29 7.00 -16.84 7.56
N PHE A 30 7.24 -17.22 6.30
CA PHE A 30 7.37 -18.61 5.89
C PHE A 30 8.62 -19.28 6.48
N ALA A 31 9.76 -18.60 6.48
CA ALA A 31 10.98 -19.09 7.11
C ALA A 31 10.79 -19.30 8.63
N VAL A 32 10.12 -18.36 9.31
CA VAL A 32 9.80 -18.48 10.73
C VAL A 32 8.81 -19.60 11.00
N PHE A 33 7.84 -19.84 10.11
CA PHE A 33 6.92 -20.97 10.22
C PHE A 33 7.65 -22.32 10.18
N ILE A 34 8.62 -22.48 9.25
CA ILE A 34 9.45 -23.69 9.18
C ILE A 34 10.31 -23.84 10.44
N ALA A 35 10.91 -22.75 10.94
CA ALA A 35 11.71 -22.77 12.16
C ALA A 35 10.86 -23.06 13.42
N GLY A 36 9.59 -22.65 13.42
CA GLY A 36 8.61 -22.88 14.48
C GLY A 36 8.30 -24.37 14.73
N ALA A 37 8.54 -25.24 13.73
CA ALA A 37 8.44 -26.69 13.90
C ALA A 37 9.51 -27.23 14.88
N PHE A 38 10.66 -26.55 15.00
CA PHE A 38 11.73 -26.93 15.93
C PHE A 38 11.63 -26.18 17.25
N TRP A 39 11.19 -24.91 17.24
CA TRP A 39 11.04 -24.07 18.44
C TRP A 39 9.64 -23.44 18.52
N PRO A 40 8.72 -23.98 19.33
CA PRO A 40 7.34 -23.49 19.45
C PRO A 40 7.21 -22.02 19.87
N GLN A 41 8.21 -21.51 20.61
CA GLN A 41 8.26 -20.12 21.06
C GLN A 41 8.41 -19.14 19.88
N LEU A 42 9.12 -19.52 18.81
CA LEU A 42 9.24 -18.69 17.60
C LEU A 42 7.88 -18.50 16.91
N SER A 43 7.02 -19.52 16.91
CA SER A 43 5.69 -19.45 16.28
C SER A 43 4.79 -18.39 16.92
N VAL A 44 4.91 -18.18 18.24
CA VAL A 44 4.16 -17.14 18.97
C VAL A 44 4.63 -15.76 18.53
N TRP A 45 5.94 -15.51 18.51
CA TRP A 45 6.50 -14.25 18.02
C TRP A 45 6.17 -13.99 16.55
N ALA A 46 6.19 -15.03 15.71
CA ALA A 46 5.78 -14.96 14.31
C ALA A 46 4.33 -14.49 14.16
N THR A 47 3.44 -15.05 14.99
CA THR A 47 2.02 -14.72 15.01
C THR A 47 1.80 -13.25 15.38
N TYR A 48 2.46 -12.77 16.43
CA TYR A 48 2.41 -11.35 16.80
C TYR A 48 2.99 -10.43 15.70
N GLY A 49 4.08 -10.84 15.06
CA GLY A 49 4.66 -10.11 13.92
C GLY A 49 3.68 -10.00 12.75
N MET A 50 2.97 -11.09 12.42
CA MET A 50 1.94 -11.11 11.38
C MET A 50 0.76 -10.20 11.72
N TRP A 51 0.28 -10.22 12.97
CA TRP A 51 -0.78 -9.30 13.42
C TRP A 51 -0.33 -7.84 13.38
N GLY A 52 0.88 -7.54 13.84
CA GLY A 52 1.46 -6.20 13.78
C GLY A 52 1.55 -5.67 12.35
N LEU A 53 1.87 -6.56 11.40
CA LEU A 53 1.90 -6.23 9.99
C LEU A 53 0.54 -5.92 9.39
N ILE A 54 -0.48 -6.72 9.72
CA ILE A 54 -1.86 -6.45 9.28
C ILE A 54 -2.29 -5.06 9.76
N VAL A 55 -2.01 -4.73 11.03
CA VAL A 55 -2.27 -3.40 11.59
C VAL A 55 -1.51 -2.32 10.84
N ALA A 56 -0.22 -2.52 10.54
CA ALA A 56 0.59 -1.57 9.79
C ALA A 56 0.02 -1.27 8.38
N ILE A 57 -0.42 -2.30 7.65
CA ILE A 57 -1.04 -2.15 6.33
C ILE A 57 -2.37 -1.39 6.43
N LEU A 58 -3.20 -1.69 7.43
CA LEU A 58 -4.46 -0.97 7.66
C LEU A 58 -4.22 0.50 8.00
N LEU A 59 -3.23 0.80 8.85
CA LEU A 59 -2.84 2.16 9.19
C LEU A 59 -2.31 2.91 7.96
N GLU A 60 -1.48 2.28 7.13
CA GLU A 60 -1.02 2.90 5.90
C GLU A 60 -2.18 3.22 4.95
N ALA A 61 -3.09 2.27 4.72
CA ALA A 61 -4.21 2.46 3.81
C ALA A 61 -5.13 3.61 4.26
N THR A 62 -5.45 3.66 5.55
CA THR A 62 -6.27 4.74 6.14
C THR A 62 -5.56 6.09 6.13
N TYR A 63 -4.24 6.11 6.40
CA TYR A 63 -3.41 7.31 6.33
C TYR A 63 -3.32 7.87 4.90
N LEU A 64 -3.03 7.01 3.92
CA LEU A 64 -2.96 7.37 2.50
C LEU A 64 -4.29 7.92 1.99
N TRP A 65 -5.39 7.26 2.33
CA TRP A 65 -6.73 7.72 1.96
C TRP A 65 -7.06 9.09 2.53
N SER A 66 -6.77 9.30 3.81
CA SER A 66 -7.03 10.58 4.49
C SER A 66 -6.20 11.72 3.88
N ARG A 67 -4.94 11.46 3.53
CA ARG A 67 -4.08 12.43 2.86
C ARG A 67 -4.53 12.69 1.42
N PHE A 68 -4.92 11.66 0.69
CA PHE A 68 -5.41 11.82 -0.68
C PHE A 68 -6.70 12.64 -0.72
N ARG A 69 -7.65 12.42 0.21
CA ARG A 69 -8.87 13.24 0.32
C ARG A 69 -8.54 14.74 0.46
N LYS A 70 -7.55 15.10 1.29
CA LYS A 70 -7.13 16.50 1.44
C LYS A 70 -6.57 17.08 0.13
N VAL A 71 -5.74 16.31 -0.59
CA VAL A 71 -5.15 16.75 -1.87
C VAL A 71 -6.20 16.85 -2.97
N LEU A 72 -7.14 15.90 -3.00
CA LEU A 72 -8.25 15.90 -3.95
C LEU A 72 -9.09 17.15 -3.77
N ASP A 73 -9.45 17.48 -2.53
CA ASP A 73 -10.32 18.63 -2.23
C ASP A 73 -9.63 19.97 -2.51
N GLN A 74 -8.29 20.03 -2.40
CA GLN A 74 -7.50 21.22 -2.74
C GLN A 74 -7.36 21.45 -4.24
N ARG A 75 -7.24 20.39 -5.04
CA ARG A 75 -6.91 20.49 -6.48
C ARG A 75 -8.12 20.27 -7.40
N LEU A 76 -9.06 19.45 -6.97
CA LEU A 76 -10.30 19.14 -7.68
C LEU A 76 -11.48 19.10 -6.70
N PRO A 77 -12.00 20.28 -6.28
CA PRO A 77 -13.11 20.35 -5.33
C PRO A 77 -14.40 19.65 -5.82
N ASP A 78 -14.66 19.63 -7.14
CA ASP A 78 -15.83 18.97 -7.76
C ASP A 78 -15.60 17.49 -8.17
N ALA A 79 -14.50 16.89 -7.72
CA ALA A 79 -14.12 15.52 -8.06
C ALA A 79 -15.12 14.46 -7.58
N TYR A 80 -15.42 13.49 -8.46
CA TYR A 80 -16.26 12.35 -8.08
C TYR A 80 -15.47 11.31 -7.28
N ARG A 81 -15.76 11.19 -5.97
CA ARG A 81 -15.00 10.34 -5.04
C ARG A 81 -15.31 8.84 -5.15
N LYS A 82 -16.42 8.46 -5.77
CA LYS A 82 -16.93 7.08 -5.80
C LYS A 82 -15.99 6.19 -6.65
N GLY A 83 -15.51 5.10 -6.04
CA GLY A 83 -14.60 4.14 -6.68
C GLY A 83 -13.11 4.50 -6.63
N LEU A 84 -12.73 5.70 -6.18
CA LEU A 84 -11.32 6.07 -6.01
C LEU A 84 -10.64 5.26 -4.90
N MET A 85 -11.38 4.92 -3.84
CA MET A 85 -10.84 4.10 -2.74
C MET A 85 -10.45 2.70 -3.22
N MET A 86 -11.34 2.05 -3.97
CA MET A 86 -11.08 0.72 -4.54
C MET A 86 -9.91 0.77 -5.53
N TYR A 87 -9.87 1.81 -6.38
CA TYR A 87 -8.77 2.01 -7.32
C TYR A 87 -7.42 2.23 -6.60
N MET A 88 -7.42 3.00 -5.51
CA MET A 88 -6.24 3.20 -4.66
C MET A 88 -5.75 1.87 -4.09
N ILE A 89 -6.63 1.08 -3.48
CA ILE A 89 -6.28 -0.21 -2.88
C ILE A 89 -5.66 -1.15 -3.92
N SER A 90 -6.30 -1.32 -5.08
CA SER A 90 -5.76 -2.17 -6.15
C SER A 90 -4.37 -1.73 -6.60
N ARG A 91 -4.12 -0.41 -6.66
CA ARG A 91 -2.82 0.13 -7.08
C ARG A 91 -1.75 0.00 -6.01
N THR A 92 -2.12 0.14 -4.73
CA THR A 92 -1.24 -0.06 -3.56
C THR A 92 -0.75 -1.50 -3.49
N ILE A 93 -1.63 -2.48 -3.74
CA ILE A 93 -1.30 -3.91 -3.67
C ILE A 93 -0.41 -4.35 -4.84
N THR A 94 -0.61 -3.75 -6.03
CA THR A 94 0.17 -4.13 -7.21
C THR A 94 1.61 -3.59 -7.08
N PRO A 95 2.66 -4.44 -7.10
CA PRO A 95 4.05 -3.98 -7.03
C PRO A 95 4.38 -3.05 -8.20
N ARG A 96 5.20 -2.00 -8.01
CA ARG A 96 5.50 -1.01 -9.08
C ARG A 96 5.93 -1.68 -10.38
N ARG A 97 6.76 -2.73 -10.30
CA ARG A 97 7.25 -3.48 -11.47
C ARG A 97 6.14 -4.11 -12.33
N PHE A 98 4.98 -4.37 -11.74
CA PHE A 98 3.84 -4.99 -12.40
C PHE A 98 2.66 -4.04 -12.61
N ARG A 99 2.78 -2.76 -12.23
CA ARG A 99 1.72 -1.76 -12.44
C ARG A 99 1.59 -1.45 -13.94
N ARG A 100 0.41 -1.67 -14.50
CA ARG A 100 0.01 -1.17 -15.82
C ARG A 100 -1.14 -0.17 -15.66
N PRO A 101 -1.12 1.01 -16.29
CA PRO A 101 -0.01 1.65 -17.01
C PRO A 101 1.19 1.98 -16.07
N PRO A 102 2.41 2.08 -16.63
CA PRO A 102 3.64 2.29 -15.86
C PRO A 102 3.58 3.61 -15.07
N THR A 103 4.41 3.66 -14.02
CA THR A 103 4.57 4.83 -13.15
C THR A 103 5.00 6.02 -13.99
N ALA A 104 4.21 7.10 -13.98
CA ALA A 104 4.52 8.31 -14.73
C ALA A 104 5.56 9.20 -14.02
N ILE A 105 5.81 8.97 -12.73
CA ILE A 105 6.60 9.85 -11.87
C ILE A 105 7.47 9.01 -10.92
N ASP A 106 8.67 9.48 -10.64
CA ASP A 106 9.58 8.90 -9.66
C ASP A 106 9.17 9.18 -8.21
N ARG A 107 9.77 8.44 -7.28
CA ARG A 107 9.48 8.59 -5.84
C ARG A 107 9.95 9.97 -5.38
N GLY A 108 9.10 10.69 -4.66
CA GLY A 108 9.38 12.04 -4.14
C GLY A 108 9.25 13.16 -5.17
N ALA A 109 8.96 12.86 -6.43
CA ALA A 109 8.74 13.88 -7.44
C ALA A 109 7.36 14.55 -7.25
N GLU A 110 7.30 15.82 -7.63
CA GLU A 110 6.11 16.65 -7.51
C GLU A 110 5.04 16.20 -8.51
N TYR A 111 3.80 16.09 -8.04
CA TYR A 111 2.64 15.62 -8.79
C TYR A 111 1.50 16.59 -8.64
#